data_AF-A0A2G5EHE9-F1
#
_entry.id   AF-A0A2G5EHE9-F1
#
_cell.length_a   1.000
_cell.length_b   1.000
_cell.length_c   1.000
_cell.angle_alpha   90.00
_cell.angle_beta   90.00
_cell.angle_gamma   90.00
#
_symmetry.space_group_name_H-M   'P 1'
#
loop_
_entity.id
_entity.type
_entity.pdbx_description
1 polymer ?
#
loop_
_entity_poly.entity_id
_entity_poly.type
_entity_poly.pdbx_seq_one_letter_code
_entity_poly.pdbx_strand_id
1 'polypeptide(L)'
;MAVPEIQETTSQHHQQQRGKNRSSTTSRHQQRVEPKPPIQKTKVPLKQLLKISSIAAGIQFGWALQLSLLTPYVQELGIPHIWSSLIWLCGPLSGLLVQPLVGHSSDQCTNRFGRRRPFILAGAVSICIAVLIIGHSADLGRILGDGVGLTETRPRAIIVFVVGFWLLDVANNMTQGPCRALLADLTGDDQRRTRIANAYFSLFMAIGNVLGFATGAFSGWFRILPFTVTSACSISCANLKSAFLIDIVVIAVTAYLSIASAKEVPLSSIVEKPGKPNEGLTYTSGVQMGSLGLMLNSVVLGVASVLMEKLCKKWGGGFVWGISNILMSLCFIMMIVISLIAKNMEYSAKDTPPTSIVVASLTAFAILGAPLAVSRSLSGPKKSKSH
;
A
#
# COMPACT_ATOMS: atom_id res chain seq x y z
N MET A 1 -31.55 16.02 -85.30
CA MET A 1 -31.56 15.93 -86.78
C MET A 1 -30.11 15.75 -87.20
N ALA A 2 -29.81 14.64 -87.87
CA ALA A 2 -28.58 14.29 -88.59
C ALA A 2 -27.22 14.21 -87.84
N VAL A 3 -26.65 13.00 -87.88
CA VAL A 3 -25.22 12.63 -87.82
C VAL A 3 -24.61 12.86 -89.23
N PRO A 4 -23.31 13.18 -89.39
CA PRO A 4 -22.26 12.18 -89.72
C PRO A 4 -20.92 12.48 -88.98
N GLU A 5 -20.06 11.57 -88.51
CA GLU A 5 -19.45 10.33 -89.02
C GLU A 5 -18.40 10.53 -90.15
N ILE A 6 -17.29 9.77 -90.02
CA ILE A 6 -16.29 9.38 -91.03
C ILE A 6 -15.07 10.36 -91.13
N GLN A 7 -13.78 10.00 -91.05
CA GLN A 7 -13.06 8.78 -91.46
C GLN A 7 -11.69 8.62 -90.78
N GLU A 8 -11.28 7.37 -90.61
CA GLU A 8 -9.93 6.87 -90.30
C GLU A 8 -8.93 7.05 -91.46
N THR A 9 -7.63 7.04 -91.14
CA THR A 9 -6.53 6.51 -91.99
C THR A 9 -5.31 6.28 -91.05
N THR A 10 -4.93 5.07 -90.62
CA THR A 10 -4.15 4.02 -91.34
C THR A 10 -2.81 4.60 -91.85
N SER A 11 -1.60 4.11 -91.62
CA SER A 11 -1.00 2.95 -90.94
C SER A 11 0.54 3.09 -91.10
N GLN A 12 1.29 2.48 -90.16
CA GLN A 12 2.61 1.82 -90.39
C GLN A 12 3.84 2.65 -90.80
N HIS A 13 4.92 2.63 -89.99
CA HIS A 13 6.11 1.79 -90.23
C HIS A 13 7.26 2.04 -89.23
N HIS A 14 8.02 0.97 -88.97
CA HIS A 14 9.33 0.86 -88.30
C HIS A 14 9.38 0.93 -86.76
N GLN A 15 9.47 -0.23 -86.08
CA GLN A 15 10.72 -0.94 -85.72
C GLN A 15 11.69 -0.13 -84.85
N GLN A 16 11.69 -0.51 -83.57
CA GLN A 16 12.88 -1.00 -82.86
C GLN A 16 13.77 0.01 -82.10
N GLN A 17 13.75 -0.19 -80.78
CA GLN A 17 14.85 -0.07 -79.80
C GLN A 17 15.11 1.24 -79.03
N ARG A 18 15.05 1.03 -77.70
CA ARG A 18 15.99 1.51 -76.66
C ARG A 18 15.99 3.00 -76.30
N GLY A 19 15.45 3.27 -75.11
CA GLY A 19 16.31 3.74 -74.02
C GLY A 19 15.96 5.08 -73.37
N LYS A 20 15.72 4.99 -72.06
CA LYS A 20 15.92 6.00 -71.00
C LYS A 20 14.88 7.12 -70.81
N ASN A 21 13.96 6.79 -69.90
CA ASN A 21 13.25 7.66 -68.96
C ASN A 21 14.03 8.92 -68.52
N ARG A 22 13.33 10.05 -68.55
CA ARG A 22 13.54 11.16 -67.62
C ARG A 22 12.23 11.92 -67.38
N SER A 23 11.50 11.55 -66.34
CA SER A 23 10.68 12.49 -65.58
C SER A 23 10.29 11.87 -64.23
N SER A 24 10.42 12.70 -63.22
CA SER A 24 10.41 12.44 -61.79
C SER A 24 9.02 12.13 -61.24
N THR A 25 8.88 10.99 -60.56
CA THR A 25 7.80 10.78 -59.59
C THR A 25 8.38 10.17 -58.33
N THR A 26 8.43 10.97 -57.27
CA THR A 26 8.89 10.61 -55.93
C THR A 26 8.00 9.51 -55.37
N SER A 27 8.47 8.25 -55.42
CA SER A 27 7.86 7.13 -54.72
C SER A 27 8.07 7.30 -53.22
N ARG A 28 7.04 7.80 -52.52
CA ARG A 28 6.96 7.73 -51.07
C ARG A 28 6.70 6.26 -50.72
N HIS A 29 7.76 5.52 -50.38
CA HIS A 29 7.64 4.18 -49.80
C HIS A 29 6.80 4.29 -48.51
N GLN A 30 5.49 4.04 -48.66
CA GLN A 30 4.58 3.84 -47.56
C GLN A 30 4.89 2.43 -47.03
N GLN A 31 5.89 2.36 -46.15
CA GLN A 31 6.23 1.14 -45.44
C GLN A 31 4.99 0.78 -44.62
N ARG A 32 4.22 -0.20 -45.11
CA ARG A 32 3.09 -0.79 -44.40
C ARG A 32 3.67 -1.41 -43.15
N VAL A 33 3.63 -0.68 -42.04
CA VAL A 33 3.92 -1.21 -40.71
C VAL A 33 2.86 -2.28 -40.49
N GLU A 34 3.24 -3.55 -40.66
CA GLU A 34 2.38 -4.64 -40.22
C GLU A 34 2.05 -4.41 -38.75
N PRO A 35 0.76 -4.44 -38.34
CA PRO A 35 0.41 -4.36 -36.95
C PRO A 35 1.09 -5.52 -36.24
N LYS A 36 2.14 -5.21 -35.46
CA LYS A 36 2.83 -6.16 -34.59
C LYS A 36 1.75 -6.93 -33.82
N PRO A 37 1.75 -8.28 -33.87
CA PRO A 37 0.70 -9.05 -33.21
C PRO A 37 0.59 -8.58 -31.76
N PRO A 38 -0.63 -8.42 -31.22
CA PRO A 38 -0.81 -7.90 -29.88
C PRO A 38 0.04 -8.74 -28.94
N ILE A 39 1.05 -8.12 -28.32
CA ILE A 39 1.90 -8.78 -27.33
C ILE A 39 0.95 -9.30 -26.26
N GLN A 40 0.70 -10.61 -26.31
CA GLN A 40 -0.17 -11.29 -25.38
C GLN A 40 0.56 -11.22 -24.04
N LYS A 41 0.20 -10.25 -23.18
CA LYS A 41 0.79 -10.12 -21.85
C LYS A 41 0.66 -11.48 -21.17
N THR A 42 1.76 -12.22 -21.06
CA THR A 42 1.76 -13.54 -20.45
C THR A 42 1.30 -13.35 -19.01
N LYS A 43 0.11 -13.84 -18.72
CA LYS A 43 -0.57 -13.63 -17.45
C LYS A 43 0.31 -14.19 -16.32
N VAL A 44 0.63 -13.35 -15.32
CA VAL A 44 1.45 -13.76 -14.16
C VAL A 44 0.77 -14.96 -13.48
N PRO A 45 1.48 -16.06 -13.21
CA PRO A 45 0.90 -17.24 -12.55
C PRO A 45 0.50 -16.92 -11.10
N LEU A 46 -0.59 -17.54 -10.62
CA LEU A 46 -1.09 -17.31 -9.26
C LEU A 46 -0.07 -17.64 -8.17
N LYS A 47 0.76 -18.68 -8.40
CA LYS A 47 1.87 -19.03 -7.49
C LYS A 47 2.89 -17.90 -7.33
N GLN A 48 3.11 -17.10 -8.37
CA GLN A 48 4.01 -15.95 -8.32
C GLN A 48 3.35 -14.78 -7.57
N LEU A 49 2.05 -14.53 -7.78
CA LEU A 49 1.30 -13.55 -6.99
C LEU A 49 1.32 -13.90 -5.49
N LEU A 50 1.14 -15.18 -5.14
CA LEU A 50 1.22 -15.66 -3.75
C LEU A 50 2.59 -15.35 -3.12
N LYS A 51 3.69 -15.63 -3.83
CA LYS A 51 5.05 -15.31 -3.35
C LYS A 51 5.26 -13.81 -3.15
N ILE A 52 4.73 -12.98 -4.06
CA ILE A 52 4.83 -11.52 -3.96
C ILE A 52 4.03 -10.99 -2.77
N SER A 53 2.83 -11.52 -2.54
CA SER A 53 2.00 -11.19 -1.38
C SER A 53 2.61 -11.59 -0.03
N SER A 54 3.57 -12.52 0.00
CA SER A 54 4.16 -13.02 1.25
C SER A 54 4.87 -11.94 2.08
N ILE A 55 5.36 -10.87 1.44
CA ILE A 55 5.98 -9.72 2.12
C ILE A 55 5.03 -9.02 3.11
N ALA A 56 3.72 -9.14 2.89
CA ALA A 56 2.72 -8.62 3.81
C ALA A 56 2.82 -9.25 5.20
N ALA A 57 3.25 -10.52 5.28
CA ALA A 57 3.45 -11.20 6.55
C ALA A 57 4.63 -10.60 7.33
N GLY A 58 5.76 -10.31 6.68
CA GLY A 58 6.90 -9.68 7.35
C GLY A 58 6.57 -8.28 7.84
N ILE A 59 5.93 -7.46 7.00
CA ILE A 59 5.51 -6.10 7.40
C ILE A 59 4.57 -6.16 8.61
N GLN A 60 3.55 -7.03 8.57
CA GLN A 60 2.59 -7.13 9.69
C GLN A 60 3.16 -7.78 10.94
N PHE A 61 4.12 -8.70 10.81
CA PHE A 61 4.84 -9.24 11.95
C PHE A 61 5.57 -8.13 12.72
N GLY A 62 6.31 -7.26 12.02
CA GLY A 62 6.95 -6.09 12.61
C GLY A 62 5.97 -5.11 13.25
N TRP A 63 4.85 -4.80 12.58
CA TRP A 63 3.80 -3.94 13.16
C TRP A 63 3.19 -4.54 14.44
N ALA A 64 2.94 -5.85 14.47
CA ALA A 64 2.41 -6.52 15.65
C ALA A 64 3.40 -6.48 16.82
N LEU A 65 4.70 -6.65 16.56
CA LEU A 65 5.75 -6.49 17.57
C LEU A 65 5.85 -5.03 18.05
N GLN A 66 5.79 -4.06 17.15
CA GLN A 66 5.77 -2.64 17.50
C GLN A 66 4.58 -2.31 18.43
N LEU A 67 3.38 -2.78 18.11
CA LEU A 67 2.19 -2.54 18.93
C LEU A 67 2.25 -3.24 20.31
N SER A 68 2.81 -4.45 20.38
CA SER A 68 2.83 -5.23 21.62
C SER A 68 3.99 -4.92 22.56
N LEU A 69 5.17 -4.60 22.02
CA LEU A 69 6.42 -4.52 22.80
C LEU A 69 6.94 -3.09 22.99
N LEU A 70 6.65 -2.14 22.11
CA LEU A 70 7.28 -0.81 22.21
C LEU A 70 6.65 0.08 23.26
N THR A 71 5.36 -0.03 23.49
CA THR A 71 4.70 0.71 24.58
C THR A 71 5.29 0.37 25.97
N PRO A 72 5.42 -0.92 26.37
CA PRO A 72 6.07 -1.23 27.65
C PRO A 72 7.55 -0.85 27.67
N TYR A 73 8.25 -0.95 26.54
CA TYR A 73 9.66 -0.55 26.46
C TYR A 73 9.89 0.96 26.62
N VAL A 74 8.99 1.79 26.07
CA VAL A 74 8.99 3.25 26.29
C VAL A 74 8.91 3.57 27.78
N GLN A 75 8.09 2.84 28.55
CA GLN A 75 7.99 3.01 30.00
C GLN A 75 9.26 2.52 30.70
N GLU A 76 9.86 1.42 30.24
CA GLU A 76 11.12 0.89 30.77
C GLU A 76 12.30 1.86 30.58
N LEU A 77 12.33 2.61 29.47
CA LEU A 77 13.31 3.68 29.24
C LEU A 77 13.10 4.92 30.14
N GLY A 78 12.01 4.97 30.91
CA GLY A 78 11.70 6.06 31.84
C GLY A 78 10.92 7.21 31.21
N ILE A 79 10.34 7.03 30.01
CA ILE A 79 9.54 8.06 29.35
C ILE A 79 8.15 8.11 30.01
N PRO A 80 7.73 9.24 30.60
CA PRO A 80 6.40 9.34 31.19
C PRO A 80 5.30 9.07 30.15
N HIS A 81 4.25 8.36 30.56
CA HIS A 81 3.13 7.95 29.68
C HIS A 81 2.49 9.10 28.87
N ILE A 82 2.57 10.34 29.35
CA ILE A 82 2.04 11.52 28.65
C ILE A 82 2.78 11.76 27.32
N TRP A 83 4.08 11.50 27.29
CA TRP A 83 4.93 11.70 26.11
C TRP A 83 4.86 10.53 25.13
N SER A 84 4.37 9.36 25.55
CA SER A 84 4.22 8.20 24.67
C SER A 84 3.34 8.49 23.46
N SER A 85 2.24 9.25 23.64
CA SER A 85 1.36 9.65 22.55
C SER A 85 2.07 10.47 21.46
N LEU A 86 3.09 11.25 21.81
CA LEU A 86 3.87 12.04 20.86
C LEU A 86 4.82 11.16 20.05
N ILE A 87 5.39 10.13 20.66
CA ILE A 87 6.23 9.16 19.94
C ILE A 87 5.38 8.43 18.89
N TRP A 88 4.19 7.97 19.26
CA TRP A 88 3.26 7.27 18.37
C TRP A 88 2.65 8.14 17.26
N LEU A 89 2.81 9.46 17.32
CA LEU A 89 2.33 10.37 16.27
C LEU A 89 3.03 10.13 14.92
N CYS A 90 4.23 9.55 14.92
CA CYS A 90 4.94 9.24 13.68
C CYS A 90 4.20 8.22 12.81
N GLY A 91 3.40 7.31 13.37
CA GLY A 91 2.63 6.34 12.58
C GLY A 91 1.65 7.03 11.62
N PRO A 92 0.70 7.83 12.14
CA PRO A 92 -0.19 8.63 11.29
C PRO A 92 0.53 9.62 10.36
N LEU A 93 1.57 10.31 10.85
CA LEU A 93 2.29 11.30 10.05
C LEU A 93 3.06 10.65 8.89
N SER A 94 3.77 9.56 9.15
CA SER A 94 4.47 8.80 8.12
C SER A 94 3.49 8.16 7.14
N GLY A 95 2.35 7.64 7.61
CA GLY A 95 1.30 7.14 6.73
C GLY A 95 0.75 8.21 5.78
N LEU A 96 0.54 9.43 6.29
CA LEU A 96 0.04 10.56 5.51
C LEU A 96 1.07 11.06 4.48
N LEU A 97 2.34 11.15 4.85
CA LEU A 97 3.38 11.77 4.03
C LEU A 97 4.14 10.76 3.16
N VAL A 98 4.58 9.64 3.72
CA VAL A 98 5.47 8.69 3.05
C VAL A 98 4.73 7.94 1.95
N GLN A 99 3.48 7.51 2.18
CA GLN A 99 2.77 6.71 1.17
C GLN A 99 2.55 7.48 -0.15
N PRO A 100 2.06 8.74 -0.17
CA PRO A 100 1.93 9.51 -1.41
C PRO A 100 3.28 9.84 -2.05
N LEU A 101 4.27 10.27 -1.26
CA LEU A 101 5.60 10.65 -1.76
C LEU A 101 6.33 9.48 -2.41
N VAL A 102 6.35 8.32 -1.74
CA VAL A 102 6.96 7.09 -2.25
C VAL A 102 6.15 6.53 -3.42
N GLY A 103 4.82 6.66 -3.40
CA GLY A 103 3.97 6.31 -4.54
C GLY A 103 4.39 7.06 -5.81
N HIS A 104 4.40 8.39 -5.75
CA HIS A 104 4.79 9.25 -6.87
C HIS A 104 6.26 9.06 -7.31
N SER A 105 7.18 8.94 -6.35
CA SER A 105 8.61 8.75 -6.64
C SER A 105 8.89 7.38 -7.25
N SER A 106 8.19 6.35 -6.77
CA SER A 106 8.33 5.01 -7.35
C SER A 106 7.71 4.92 -8.74
N ASP A 107 6.63 5.66 -9.03
CA ASP A 107 6.02 5.69 -10.36
C ASP A 107 6.94 6.25 -11.46
N GLN A 108 7.86 7.14 -11.12
CA GLN A 108 8.81 7.76 -12.05
C GLN A 108 10.16 7.05 -12.12
N CYS A 109 10.34 5.97 -11.36
CA CYS A 109 11.63 5.29 -11.29
C CYS A 109 11.94 4.51 -12.59
N THR A 110 13.10 4.78 -13.17
CA THR A 110 13.59 4.17 -14.43
C THR A 110 14.67 3.11 -14.20
N ASN A 111 14.86 2.65 -12.96
CA ASN A 111 15.95 1.74 -12.59
C ASN A 111 15.86 0.40 -13.36
N ARG A 112 17.03 -0.17 -13.70
CA ARG A 112 17.16 -1.45 -14.41
C ARG A 112 16.53 -2.64 -13.68
N PHE A 113 16.39 -2.52 -12.37
CA PHE A 113 15.80 -3.54 -11.50
C PHE A 113 14.27 -3.50 -11.50
N GLY A 114 13.64 -2.56 -12.20
CA GLY A 114 12.21 -2.32 -12.17
C GLY A 114 11.87 -1.01 -11.47
N ARG A 115 10.59 -0.67 -11.54
CA ARG A 115 10.03 0.59 -11.07
C ARG A 115 9.76 0.57 -9.56
N ARG A 116 9.15 -0.49 -9.04
CA ARG A 116 8.70 -0.58 -7.63
C ARG A 116 9.72 -1.31 -6.75
N ARG A 117 10.44 -2.29 -7.31
CA ARG A 117 11.39 -3.17 -6.57
C ARG A 117 12.47 -2.42 -5.78
N PRO A 118 13.11 -1.34 -6.29
CA PRO A 118 14.13 -0.62 -5.52
C PRO A 118 13.58 -0.01 -4.23
N PHE A 119 12.34 0.49 -4.24
CA PHE A 119 11.70 1.08 -3.06
C PHE A 119 11.32 0.02 -2.03
N ILE A 120 10.83 -1.14 -2.49
CA ILE A 120 10.54 -2.28 -1.61
C ILE A 120 11.82 -2.76 -0.92
N LEU A 121 12.93 -2.89 -1.68
CA LEU A 121 14.21 -3.30 -1.13
C LEU A 121 14.77 -2.26 -0.15
N ALA A 122 14.78 -0.98 -0.53
CA ALA A 122 15.25 0.10 0.34
C ALA A 122 14.44 0.20 1.62
N GLY A 123 13.11 0.04 1.53
CA GLY A 123 12.22 -0.03 2.69
C GLY A 123 12.53 -1.22 3.59
N ALA A 124 12.65 -2.43 3.03
CA ALA A 124 12.98 -3.64 3.80
C ALA A 124 14.34 -3.54 4.51
N VAL A 125 15.37 -3.01 3.84
CA VAL A 125 16.68 -2.75 4.46
C VAL A 125 16.57 -1.70 5.57
N SER A 126 15.79 -0.65 5.35
CA SER A 126 15.55 0.39 6.35
C SER A 126 14.81 -0.14 7.58
N ILE A 127 13.87 -1.08 7.40
CA ILE A 127 13.21 -1.80 8.50
C ILE A 127 14.27 -2.54 9.33
N CYS A 128 15.15 -3.32 8.69
CA CYS A 128 16.20 -4.04 9.40
C CYS A 128 17.11 -3.11 10.23
N ILE A 129 17.52 -1.98 9.65
CA ILE A 129 18.34 -0.99 10.35
C ILE A 129 17.57 -0.37 11.53
N ALA A 130 16.32 0.03 11.32
CA ALA A 130 15.49 0.63 12.36
C ALA A 130 15.25 -0.31 13.54
N VAL A 131 14.96 -1.58 13.25
CA VAL A 131 14.75 -2.63 14.24
C VAL A 131 16.01 -2.87 15.08
N LEU A 132 17.19 -2.88 14.45
CA LEU A 132 18.46 -2.96 15.18
C LEU A 132 18.70 -1.73 16.07
N ILE A 133 18.42 -0.52 15.57
CA ILE A 133 18.55 0.71 16.36
C ILE A 133 17.64 0.66 17.60
N ILE A 134 16.38 0.23 17.44
CA ILE A 134 15.42 0.12 18.54
C ILE A 134 15.87 -0.96 19.54
N GLY A 135 16.15 -2.17 19.04
CA GLY A 135 16.52 -3.32 19.87
C GLY A 135 17.83 -3.12 20.65
N HIS A 136 18.73 -2.28 20.15
CA HIS A 136 19.98 -1.91 20.80
C HIS A 136 19.98 -0.50 21.41
N SER A 137 18.83 0.18 21.51
CA SER A 137 18.79 1.58 21.97
C SER A 137 19.34 1.78 23.38
N ALA A 138 19.09 0.85 24.31
CA ALA A 138 19.69 0.86 25.64
C ALA A 138 21.23 0.65 25.62
N ASP A 139 21.71 -0.27 24.78
CA ASP A 139 23.14 -0.54 24.62
C ASP A 139 23.86 0.68 24.00
N LEU A 140 23.26 1.27 22.97
CA LEU A 140 23.75 2.46 22.28
C LEU A 140 23.74 3.69 23.20
N GLY A 141 22.68 3.88 23.99
CA GLY A 141 22.62 4.94 25.00
C GLY A 141 23.78 4.85 25.99
N ARG A 142 24.10 3.64 26.46
CA ARG A 142 25.26 3.39 27.32
C ARG A 142 26.59 3.73 26.64
N ILE A 143 26.79 3.30 25.39
CA ILE A 143 28.01 3.62 24.62
C ILE A 143 28.13 5.14 24.44
N LEU A 144 27.00 5.81 24.21
CA LEU A 144 26.95 7.26 24.09
C LEU A 144 27.13 7.96 25.44
N GLY A 145 27.14 7.23 26.56
CA GLY A 145 27.51 7.66 27.91
C GLY A 145 26.34 7.87 28.89
N ASP A 146 25.20 7.22 28.67
CA ASP A 146 24.19 7.05 29.71
C ASP A 146 24.74 6.22 30.88
N GLY A 147 24.34 6.59 32.11
CA GLY A 147 24.73 5.88 33.33
C GLY A 147 24.14 4.46 33.43
N VAL A 148 24.78 3.62 34.25
CA VAL A 148 24.42 2.20 34.43
C VAL A 148 23.37 1.99 35.54
N GLY A 149 23.01 3.04 36.29
CA GLY A 149 22.06 2.96 37.41
C GLY A 149 20.58 2.93 37.00
N LEU A 150 19.72 2.33 37.84
CA LEU A 150 18.25 2.36 37.69
C LEU A 150 17.63 3.74 38.02
N THR A 151 18.36 4.59 38.75
CA THR A 151 17.93 5.93 39.21
C THR A 151 18.37 7.06 38.28
N GLU A 152 19.24 6.78 37.31
CA GLU A 152 19.75 7.76 36.37
C GLU A 152 18.86 7.79 35.11
N THR A 153 18.43 8.99 34.70
CA THR A 153 17.72 9.16 33.44
C THR A 153 18.62 8.76 32.27
N ARG A 154 18.08 8.05 31.27
CA ARG A 154 18.81 7.57 30.08
C ARG A 154 18.44 8.36 28.81
N PRO A 155 18.76 9.66 28.73
CA PRO A 155 18.30 10.52 27.64
C PRO A 155 18.86 10.08 26.28
N ARG A 156 20.09 9.53 26.22
CA ARG A 156 20.70 9.14 24.95
C ARG A 156 20.03 7.89 24.38
N ALA A 157 19.70 6.91 25.23
CA ALA A 157 18.90 5.74 24.86
C ALA A 157 17.50 6.14 24.34
N ILE A 158 16.86 7.11 24.99
CA ILE A 158 15.55 7.64 24.57
C ILE A 158 15.65 8.26 23.16
N ILE A 159 16.67 9.08 22.90
CA ILE A 159 16.85 9.71 21.57
C ILE A 159 17.08 8.64 20.50
N VAL A 160 17.96 7.68 20.75
CA VAL A 160 18.22 6.56 19.83
C VAL A 160 16.94 5.77 19.55
N PHE A 161 16.18 5.48 20.60
CA PHE A 161 14.89 4.80 20.48
C PHE A 161 13.89 5.59 19.62
N VAL A 162 13.70 6.89 19.89
CA VAL A 162 12.75 7.73 19.15
C VAL A 162 13.14 7.82 17.67
N VAL A 163 14.43 8.02 17.37
CA VAL A 163 14.93 8.02 15.99
C VAL A 163 14.68 6.69 15.30
N GLY A 164 14.99 5.58 15.98
CA GLY A 164 14.73 4.23 15.47
C GLY A 164 13.25 3.96 15.22
N PHE A 165 12.38 4.35 16.16
CA PHE A 165 10.92 4.21 16.07
C PHE A 165 10.37 4.96 14.86
N TRP A 166 10.75 6.23 14.70
CA TRP A 166 10.32 7.03 13.55
C TRP A 166 10.83 6.47 12.22
N LEU A 167 12.08 6.01 12.18
CA LEU A 167 12.64 5.37 11.00
C LEU A 167 11.88 4.08 10.65
N LEU A 168 11.49 3.28 11.65
CA LEU A 168 10.72 2.04 11.45
C LEU A 168 9.36 2.35 10.81
N ASP A 169 8.62 3.33 11.33
CA ASP A 169 7.33 3.74 10.77
C ASP A 169 7.45 4.24 9.32
N VAL A 170 8.46 5.06 9.03
CA VAL A 170 8.75 5.52 7.66
C VAL A 170 9.07 4.33 6.75
N ALA A 171 9.93 3.41 7.19
CA ALA A 171 10.35 2.24 6.42
C ALA A 171 9.19 1.27 6.16
N ASN A 172 8.33 1.05 7.15
CA ASN A 172 7.11 0.25 7.03
C ASN A 172 6.15 0.83 5.99
N ASN A 173 5.89 2.14 6.05
CA ASN A 173 5.03 2.82 5.08
C ASN A 173 5.65 2.86 3.67
N MET A 174 6.96 3.07 3.57
CA MET A 174 7.72 3.02 2.33
C MET A 174 7.69 1.63 1.67
N THR A 175 7.63 0.55 2.46
CA THR A 175 7.57 -0.81 1.93
C THR A 175 6.14 -1.21 1.54
N GLN A 176 5.16 -0.91 2.40
CA GLN A 176 3.78 -1.38 2.23
C GLN A 176 3.10 -0.81 0.97
N GLY A 177 3.28 0.49 0.70
CA GLY A 177 2.64 1.17 -0.45
C GLY A 177 3.05 0.57 -1.80
N PRO A 178 4.36 0.59 -2.15
CA PRO A 178 4.89 0.00 -3.37
C PRO A 178 4.57 -1.49 -3.54
N CYS A 179 4.51 -2.27 -2.45
CA CYS A 179 4.11 -3.68 -2.53
C CYS A 179 2.67 -3.83 -3.05
N ARG A 180 1.73 -3.05 -2.52
CA ARG A 180 0.32 -3.07 -2.97
C ARG A 180 0.19 -2.57 -4.41
N ALA A 181 0.91 -1.52 -4.77
CA ALA A 181 0.94 -1.00 -6.13
C ALA A 181 1.50 -2.05 -7.12
N LEU A 182 2.58 -2.73 -6.75
CA LEU A 182 3.17 -3.81 -7.54
C LEU A 182 2.18 -4.96 -7.79
N LEU A 183 1.39 -5.35 -6.77
CA LEU A 183 0.35 -6.36 -6.93
C LEU A 183 -0.72 -5.94 -7.94
N ALA A 184 -1.16 -4.68 -7.90
CA ALA A 184 -2.10 -4.13 -8.88
C ALA A 184 -1.50 -4.05 -10.29
N ASP A 185 -0.23 -3.62 -10.41
CA ASP A 185 0.49 -3.55 -11.68
C ASP A 185 0.60 -4.93 -12.35
N LEU A 186 0.77 -6.01 -11.56
CA LEU A 186 0.89 -7.39 -12.06
C LEU A 186 -0.44 -8.04 -12.45
N THR A 187 -1.56 -7.61 -11.85
CA THR A 187 -2.90 -8.10 -12.20
C THR A 187 -3.54 -7.30 -13.33
N GLY A 188 -3.13 -6.05 -13.53
CA GLY A 188 -3.66 -5.16 -14.55
C GLY A 188 -5.17 -4.98 -14.41
N ASP A 189 -5.89 -5.00 -15.53
CA ASP A 189 -7.34 -4.77 -15.56
C ASP A 189 -8.18 -6.00 -15.17
N ASP A 190 -7.54 -7.14 -14.86
CA ASP A 190 -8.25 -8.37 -14.46
C ASP A 190 -8.71 -8.28 -12.99
N GLN A 191 -9.91 -7.75 -12.79
CA GLN A 191 -10.54 -7.54 -11.48
C GLN A 191 -10.61 -8.82 -10.63
N ARG A 192 -10.79 -9.99 -11.27
CA ARG A 192 -10.82 -11.28 -10.55
C ARG A 192 -9.44 -11.58 -9.97
N ARG A 193 -8.38 -11.36 -10.74
CA ARG A 193 -7.00 -11.56 -10.27
C ARG A 193 -6.59 -10.54 -9.23
N THR A 194 -6.96 -9.26 -9.39
CA THR A 194 -6.73 -8.22 -8.37
C THR A 194 -7.39 -8.61 -7.04
N ARG A 195 -8.62 -9.14 -7.08
CA ARG A 195 -9.30 -9.65 -5.88
C ARG A 195 -8.55 -10.81 -5.23
N ILE A 196 -8.07 -11.78 -6.03
CA ILE A 196 -7.27 -12.92 -5.52
C ILE A 196 -5.95 -12.44 -4.92
N ALA A 197 -5.25 -11.52 -5.58
CA ALA A 197 -4.00 -10.94 -5.11
C ALA A 197 -4.18 -10.20 -3.78
N ASN A 198 -5.25 -9.40 -3.66
CA ASN A 198 -5.62 -8.74 -2.41
C ASN A 198 -6.01 -9.74 -1.32
N ALA A 199 -6.69 -10.83 -1.66
CA ALA A 199 -7.02 -11.89 -0.70
C ALA A 199 -5.74 -12.58 -0.17
N TYR A 200 -4.76 -12.89 -1.02
CA TYR A 200 -3.47 -13.41 -0.59
C TYR A 200 -2.71 -12.41 0.29
N PHE A 201 -2.71 -11.13 -0.08
CA PHE A 201 -2.08 -10.09 0.73
C PHE A 201 -2.71 -10.02 2.13
N SER A 202 -4.04 -10.00 2.22
CA SER A 202 -4.77 -10.02 3.49
C SER A 202 -4.54 -11.29 4.31
N LEU A 203 -4.44 -12.45 3.66
CA LEU A 203 -4.10 -13.71 4.32
C LEU A 203 -2.72 -13.62 4.98
N PHE A 204 -1.70 -13.17 4.26
CA PHE A 204 -0.36 -13.01 4.80
C PHE A 204 -0.29 -11.93 5.88
N MET A 205 -1.06 -10.84 5.75
CA MET A 205 -1.22 -9.86 6.83
C MET A 205 -1.74 -10.51 8.12
N ALA A 206 -2.78 -11.35 8.03
CA ALA A 206 -3.34 -12.04 9.18
C ALA A 206 -2.32 -13.01 9.82
N ILE A 207 -1.60 -13.78 9.00
CA ILE A 207 -0.53 -14.68 9.48
C ILE A 207 0.56 -13.88 10.19
N GLY A 208 1.03 -12.79 9.60
CA GLY A 208 2.05 -11.91 10.20
C GLY A 208 1.61 -11.36 11.56
N ASN A 209 0.38 -10.86 11.65
CA ASN A 209 -0.17 -10.35 12.91
C ASN A 209 -0.27 -11.43 14.00
N VAL A 210 -0.82 -12.61 13.67
CA VAL A 210 -0.94 -13.71 14.63
C VAL A 210 0.43 -14.14 15.15
N LEU A 211 1.39 -14.35 14.25
CA LEU A 211 2.74 -14.75 14.62
C LEU A 211 3.49 -13.65 15.39
N GLY A 212 3.31 -12.38 15.02
CA GLY A 212 3.94 -11.25 15.69
C GLY A 212 3.39 -11.04 17.10
N PHE A 213 2.07 -11.06 17.29
CA PHE A 213 1.48 -10.98 18.64
C PHE A 213 1.81 -12.21 19.49
N ALA A 214 1.84 -13.41 18.91
CA ALA A 214 2.28 -14.61 19.62
C ALA A 214 3.75 -14.50 20.07
N THR A 215 4.62 -13.96 19.21
CA THR A 215 6.02 -13.67 19.52
C THR A 215 6.12 -12.65 20.65
N GLY A 216 5.37 -11.54 20.58
CA GLY A 216 5.35 -10.52 21.63
C GLY A 216 4.78 -11.01 22.97
N ALA A 217 3.85 -11.96 22.95
CA ALA A 217 3.28 -12.55 24.17
C ALA A 217 4.25 -13.51 24.87
N PHE A 218 5.22 -14.09 24.15
CA PHE A 218 6.18 -15.01 24.73
C PHE A 218 7.34 -14.27 25.41
N SER A 219 7.51 -14.47 26.71
CA SER A 219 8.53 -13.80 27.54
C SER A 219 9.81 -14.61 27.75
N GLY A 220 9.96 -15.75 27.06
CA GLY A 220 11.10 -16.66 27.21
C GLY A 220 12.20 -16.50 26.16
N TRP A 221 12.12 -15.50 25.28
CA TRP A 221 13.07 -15.33 24.17
C TRP A 221 14.51 -15.10 24.64
N PHE A 222 14.70 -14.40 25.76
CA PHE A 222 16.04 -14.19 26.36
C PHE A 222 16.75 -15.51 26.74
N ARG A 223 16.03 -16.62 26.94
CA ARG A 223 16.63 -17.95 27.19
C ARG A 223 17.07 -18.64 25.90
N ILE A 224 16.36 -18.40 24.80
CA ILE A 224 16.65 -18.96 23.49
C ILE A 224 17.83 -18.21 22.86
N LEU A 225 17.85 -16.88 23.01
CA LEU A 225 18.90 -15.99 22.51
C LEU A 225 19.61 -15.29 23.67
N PRO A 226 20.43 -16.01 24.47
CA PRO A 226 21.04 -15.49 25.69
C PRO A 226 21.99 -14.32 25.46
N PHE A 227 22.56 -14.20 24.26
CA PHE A 227 23.41 -13.07 23.87
C PHE A 227 22.68 -11.71 23.83
N THR A 228 21.34 -11.71 23.90
CA THR A 228 20.55 -10.47 23.89
C THR A 228 20.55 -9.77 25.24
N VAL A 229 20.85 -10.48 26.33
CA VAL A 229 20.98 -9.91 27.68
C VAL A 229 22.31 -9.20 27.80
N THR A 230 22.27 -7.93 28.19
CA THR A 230 23.47 -7.10 28.38
C THR A 230 23.40 -6.37 29.72
N SER A 231 24.50 -5.74 30.12
CA SER A 231 24.56 -4.94 31.34
C SER A 231 23.72 -3.65 31.28
N ALA A 232 23.20 -3.27 30.10
CA ALA A 232 22.32 -2.11 29.91
C ALA A 232 20.84 -2.48 29.72
N CYS A 233 20.56 -3.72 29.32
CA CYS A 233 19.27 -4.19 28.84
C CYS A 233 18.69 -5.25 29.80
N SER A 234 17.55 -4.93 30.42
CA SER A 234 16.86 -5.86 31.33
C SER A 234 16.30 -7.09 30.59
N ILE A 235 15.72 -8.04 31.32
CA ILE A 235 15.05 -9.23 30.74
C ILE A 235 13.94 -8.81 29.75
N SER A 236 13.18 -7.77 30.05
CA SER A 236 12.11 -7.26 29.17
C SER A 236 12.68 -6.67 27.88
N CYS A 237 13.71 -5.84 27.99
CA CYS A 237 14.49 -5.33 26.87
C CYS A 237 15.11 -6.47 26.02
N ALA A 238 15.67 -7.50 26.65
CA ALA A 238 16.29 -8.63 25.95
C ALA A 238 15.26 -9.47 25.17
N ASN A 239 14.05 -9.63 25.71
CA ASN A 239 12.94 -10.25 25.00
C ASN A 239 12.51 -9.43 23.76
N LEU A 240 12.40 -8.11 23.89
CA LEU A 240 12.11 -7.22 22.77
C LEU A 240 13.19 -7.32 21.68
N LYS A 241 14.45 -7.23 22.08
CA LYS A 241 15.60 -7.36 21.18
C LYS A 241 15.59 -8.70 20.44
N SER A 242 15.30 -9.79 21.15
CA SER A 242 15.18 -11.12 20.56
C SER A 242 14.04 -11.23 19.55
N ALA A 243 12.84 -10.76 19.90
CA ALA A 243 11.68 -10.77 19.01
C ALA A 243 11.94 -9.98 17.72
N PHE A 244 12.67 -8.87 17.84
CA PHE A 244 13.06 -8.04 16.71
C PHE A 244 14.16 -8.64 15.82
N LEU A 245 15.07 -9.44 16.38
CA LEU A 245 15.99 -10.21 15.54
C LEU A 245 15.23 -11.25 14.70
N ILE A 246 14.15 -11.83 15.24
CA ILE A 246 13.26 -12.71 14.47
C ILE A 246 12.55 -11.93 13.37
N ASP A 247 12.06 -10.72 13.66
CA ASP A 247 11.45 -9.83 12.65
C ASP A 247 12.38 -9.59 11.46
N ILE A 248 13.67 -9.30 11.71
CA ILE A 248 14.68 -9.14 10.65
C ILE A 248 14.75 -10.36 9.74
N VAL A 249 14.72 -11.57 10.31
CA VAL A 249 14.73 -12.81 9.52
C VAL A 249 13.44 -12.93 8.69
N VAL A 250 12.28 -12.67 9.29
CA VAL A 250 10.98 -12.78 8.62
C VAL A 250 10.86 -11.75 7.49
N ILE A 251 11.19 -10.48 7.73
CA ILE A 251 11.14 -9.44 6.69
C ILE A 251 12.17 -9.70 5.59
N ALA A 252 13.39 -10.14 5.91
CA ALA A 252 14.40 -10.46 4.90
C ALA A 252 13.97 -11.62 4.00
N VAL A 253 13.46 -12.71 4.58
CA VAL A 253 12.97 -13.88 3.81
C VAL A 253 11.78 -13.50 2.94
N THR A 254 10.77 -12.84 3.51
CA THR A 254 9.55 -12.49 2.76
C THR A 254 9.79 -11.41 1.70
N ALA A 255 10.67 -10.43 1.97
CA ALA A 255 11.11 -9.45 0.98
C ALA A 255 11.91 -10.12 -0.14
N TYR A 256 12.83 -11.04 0.18
CA TYR A 256 13.57 -11.81 -0.83
C TYR A 256 12.63 -12.60 -1.73
N LEU A 257 11.68 -13.36 -1.16
CA LEU A 257 10.71 -14.15 -1.92
C LEU A 257 9.86 -13.26 -2.85
N SER A 258 9.45 -12.09 -2.37
CA SER A 258 8.66 -11.13 -3.13
C SER A 258 9.46 -10.49 -4.27
N ILE A 259 10.64 -9.94 -3.96
CA ILE A 259 11.50 -9.23 -4.92
C ILE A 259 12.06 -10.19 -5.97
N ALA A 260 12.43 -11.42 -5.60
CA ALA A 260 12.93 -12.43 -6.55
C ALA A 260 11.81 -12.93 -7.49
N SER A 261 10.56 -12.92 -7.01
CA SER A 261 9.39 -13.32 -7.80
C SER A 261 8.85 -12.19 -8.68
N ALA A 262 9.09 -10.93 -8.33
CA ALA A 262 8.66 -9.78 -9.11
C ALA A 262 9.59 -9.59 -10.34
N LYS A 263 9.17 -10.08 -11.51
CA LYS A 263 9.81 -9.74 -12.79
C LYS A 263 9.16 -8.47 -13.34
N GLU A 264 9.76 -7.32 -13.08
CA GLU A 264 9.34 -6.04 -13.66
C GLU A 264 10.15 -5.72 -14.93
N VAL A 265 9.49 -5.10 -15.91
CA VAL A 265 10.13 -4.53 -17.11
C VAL A 265 10.27 -3.00 -16.89
N PRO A 266 11.42 -2.37 -17.19
CA PRO A 266 11.60 -0.93 -16.97
C PRO A 266 10.65 -0.06 -17.81
N LEU A 267 10.32 1.13 -17.29
CA LEU A 267 9.28 2.06 -17.80
C LEU A 267 9.48 2.48 -19.28
N SER A 268 10.71 2.42 -19.79
CA SER A 268 11.06 2.83 -21.17
C SER A 268 10.37 2.03 -22.27
N SER A 269 9.71 0.90 -21.98
CA SER A 269 8.98 0.10 -22.97
C SER A 269 7.47 0.36 -23.04
N ILE A 270 6.91 1.24 -22.21
CA ILE A 270 5.44 1.51 -22.13
C ILE A 270 5.05 2.79 -22.91
N VAL A 271 6.02 3.60 -23.36
CA VAL A 271 5.77 4.94 -23.93
C VAL A 271 5.05 4.93 -25.30
N GLU A 272 4.85 3.78 -25.95
CA GLU A 272 4.03 3.69 -27.17
C GLU A 272 2.66 3.04 -26.93
N LYS A 273 1.76 3.68 -26.16
CA LYS A 273 0.31 3.53 -26.39
C LYS A 273 -0.43 4.83 -26.09
N PRO A 274 -0.96 5.56 -27.09
CA PRO A 274 -1.98 6.56 -26.81
C PRO A 274 -3.19 5.84 -26.21
N GLY A 275 -3.57 6.23 -24.99
CA GLY A 275 -4.73 5.68 -24.29
C GLY A 275 -6.00 5.86 -25.11
N LYS A 276 -6.92 4.89 -25.02
CA LYS A 276 -8.23 5.02 -25.67
C LYS A 276 -8.99 6.20 -25.04
N PRO A 277 -9.64 7.06 -25.84
CA PRO A 277 -10.18 8.35 -25.38
C PRO A 277 -11.19 8.28 -24.23
N ASN A 278 -11.79 7.10 -23.95
CA ASN A 278 -12.82 6.95 -22.92
C ASN A 278 -12.34 6.32 -21.60
N GLU A 279 -11.17 5.67 -21.55
CA GLU A 279 -10.67 5.04 -20.30
C GLU A 279 -10.19 6.07 -19.27
N GLY A 280 -9.61 7.19 -19.74
CA GLY A 280 -9.20 8.29 -18.86
C GLY A 280 -10.37 8.93 -18.13
N LEU A 281 -11.52 9.10 -18.79
CA LEU A 281 -12.71 9.77 -18.25
C LEU A 281 -13.39 8.95 -17.14
N THR A 282 -13.50 7.63 -17.30
CA THR A 282 -14.07 6.73 -16.28
C THR A 282 -13.16 6.63 -15.06
N TYR A 283 -11.84 6.62 -15.27
CA TYR A 283 -10.85 6.64 -14.20
C TYR A 283 -10.90 7.96 -13.41
N THR A 284 -10.84 9.12 -14.07
CA THR A 284 -10.88 10.42 -13.40
C THR A 284 -12.18 10.62 -12.64
N SER A 285 -13.32 10.20 -13.21
CA SER A 285 -14.62 10.25 -12.53
C SER A 285 -14.64 9.34 -11.29
N GLY A 286 -14.06 8.14 -11.38
CA GLY A 286 -13.94 7.23 -10.24
C GLY A 286 -13.07 7.80 -9.11
N VAL A 287 -11.93 8.43 -9.45
CA VAL A 287 -11.04 9.10 -8.49
C VAL A 287 -11.74 10.29 -7.82
N GLN A 288 -12.45 11.11 -8.60
CA GLN A 288 -13.23 12.24 -8.08
C GLN A 288 -14.29 11.77 -7.08
N MET A 289 -15.10 10.79 -7.44
CA MET A 289 -16.14 10.26 -6.54
C MET A 289 -15.54 9.57 -5.31
N GLY A 290 -14.44 8.83 -5.46
CA GLY A 290 -13.72 8.24 -4.32
C GLY A 290 -13.17 9.29 -3.36
N SER A 291 -12.59 10.37 -3.88
CA SER A 291 -12.08 11.49 -3.08
C SER A 291 -13.21 12.24 -2.36
N LEU A 292 -14.37 12.42 -3.00
CA LEU A 292 -15.57 12.99 -2.40
C LEU A 292 -16.08 12.11 -1.24
N GLY A 293 -16.10 10.79 -1.43
CA GLY A 293 -16.47 9.84 -0.39
C GLY A 293 -15.54 9.90 0.82
N LEU A 294 -14.22 9.97 0.59
CA LEU A 294 -13.22 10.15 1.66
C LEU A 294 -13.38 11.48 2.39
N MET A 295 -13.65 12.56 1.67
CA MET A 295 -13.92 13.87 2.26
C MET A 295 -15.15 13.83 3.18
N LEU A 296 -16.27 13.29 2.69
CA LEU A 296 -17.51 13.16 3.47
C LEU A 296 -17.31 12.26 4.70
N ASN A 297 -16.62 11.13 4.54
CA ASN A 297 -16.26 10.26 5.66
C ASN A 297 -15.40 10.99 6.71
N SER A 298 -14.40 11.78 6.29
CA SER A 298 -13.58 12.57 7.21
C SER A 298 -14.39 13.66 7.94
N VAL A 299 -15.34 14.31 7.27
CA VAL A 299 -16.25 15.28 7.90
C VAL A 299 -17.13 14.61 8.94
N VAL A 300 -17.78 13.49 8.58
CA VAL A 300 -18.64 12.74 9.51
C VAL A 300 -17.83 12.23 10.70
N LEU A 301 -16.62 11.72 10.46
CA LEU A 301 -15.70 11.27 11.50
C LEU A 301 -15.29 12.42 12.43
N GLY A 302 -14.98 13.60 11.89
CA GLY A 302 -14.63 14.78 12.67
C GLY A 302 -15.79 15.28 13.53
N VAL A 303 -16.99 15.39 12.95
CA VAL A 303 -18.21 15.77 13.67
C VAL A 303 -18.55 14.76 14.76
N ALA A 304 -18.53 13.46 14.43
CA ALA A 304 -18.76 12.40 15.40
C ALA A 304 -17.76 12.49 16.56
N SER A 305 -16.48 12.72 16.26
CA SER A 305 -15.43 12.85 17.29
C SER A 305 -15.66 14.00 18.27
N VAL A 306 -16.16 15.16 17.80
CA VAL A 306 -16.47 16.30 18.69
C VAL A 306 -17.72 16.03 19.53
N LEU A 307 -18.72 15.34 18.96
CA LEU A 307 -19.96 15.00 19.65
C LEU A 307 -19.81 13.83 20.63
N MET A 308 -18.77 13.00 20.49
CA MET A 308 -18.51 11.83 21.32
C MET A 308 -18.50 12.15 22.82
N GLU A 309 -17.85 13.24 23.24
CA GLU A 309 -17.75 13.57 24.66
C GLU A 309 -19.13 13.90 25.27
N LYS A 310 -19.98 14.62 24.52
CA LYS A 310 -21.36 14.93 24.93
C LYS A 310 -22.24 13.68 24.96
N LEU A 311 -22.10 12.81 23.95
CA LEU A 311 -22.84 11.56 23.84
C LEU A 311 -22.46 10.58 24.97
N CYS A 312 -21.17 10.42 25.25
CA CYS A 312 -20.70 9.56 26.34
C CYS A 312 -21.10 10.10 27.72
N LYS A 313 -21.14 11.42 27.92
CA LYS A 313 -21.64 12.03 29.17
C LYS A 313 -23.15 11.81 29.37
N LYS A 314 -23.94 11.83 28.29
CA LYS A 314 -25.40 11.71 28.37
C LYS A 314 -25.92 10.26 28.36
N TRP A 315 -25.27 9.36 27.63
CA TRP A 315 -25.75 7.98 27.39
C TRP A 315 -24.82 6.89 27.93
N GLY A 316 -23.61 7.26 28.40
CA GLY A 316 -22.61 6.31 28.88
C GLY A 316 -21.77 5.69 27.76
N GLY A 317 -20.45 5.58 27.97
CA GLY A 317 -19.51 5.11 26.94
C GLY A 317 -19.78 3.69 26.44
N GLY A 318 -20.19 2.76 27.32
CA GLY A 318 -20.50 1.38 26.94
C GLY A 318 -21.71 1.26 26.00
N PHE A 319 -22.74 2.07 26.22
CA PHE A 319 -23.93 2.10 25.38
C PHE A 319 -23.64 2.71 24.01
N VAL A 320 -22.90 3.83 23.97
CA VAL A 320 -22.45 4.48 22.73
C VAL A 320 -21.57 3.54 21.88
N TRP A 321 -20.70 2.77 22.53
CA TRP A 321 -19.90 1.74 21.87
C TRP A 321 -20.76 0.62 21.26
N GLY A 322 -21.75 0.12 21.99
CA GLY A 322 -22.68 -0.90 21.52
C GLY A 322 -23.47 -0.47 20.28
N ILE A 323 -24.06 0.74 20.31
CA ILE A 323 -24.77 1.31 19.15
C ILE A 323 -23.84 1.45 17.95
N SER A 324 -22.60 1.85 18.17
CA SER A 324 -21.64 2.07 17.08
C SER A 324 -21.24 0.78 16.39
N ASN A 325 -21.10 -0.32 17.13
CA ASN A 325 -20.84 -1.63 16.52
C ASN A 325 -22.05 -2.15 15.72
N ILE A 326 -23.28 -1.90 16.18
CA ILE A 326 -24.50 -2.22 15.41
C ILE A 326 -24.55 -1.40 14.13
N LEU A 327 -24.32 -0.08 14.22
CA LEU A 327 -24.28 0.82 13.08
C LEU A 327 -23.19 0.42 12.07
N MET A 328 -22.01 0.02 12.56
CA MET A 328 -20.91 -0.48 11.73
C MET A 328 -21.30 -1.75 10.97
N SER A 329 -21.93 -2.71 11.65
CA SER A 329 -22.44 -3.95 11.03
C SER A 329 -23.47 -3.65 9.93
N LEU A 330 -24.43 -2.76 10.20
CA LEU A 330 -25.45 -2.35 9.23
C LEU A 330 -24.82 -1.67 8.00
N CYS A 331 -23.80 -0.83 8.18
CA CYS A 331 -23.08 -0.20 7.06
C CYS A 331 -22.35 -1.24 6.20
N PHE A 332 -21.71 -2.25 6.81
CA PHE A 332 -21.07 -3.33 6.06
C PHE A 332 -22.08 -4.18 5.29
N ILE A 333 -23.23 -4.51 5.89
CA ILE A 333 -24.32 -5.22 5.21
C ILE A 333 -24.83 -4.40 4.02
N MET A 334 -25.03 -3.09 4.21
CA MET A 334 -25.46 -2.18 3.14
C MET A 334 -24.46 -2.13 1.98
N MET A 335 -23.14 -2.06 2.26
CA MET A 335 -22.11 -2.09 1.22
C MET A 335 -22.10 -3.43 0.44
N ILE A 336 -22.37 -4.54 1.11
CA ILE A 336 -22.51 -5.85 0.47
C ILE A 336 -23.75 -5.87 -0.44
N VAL A 337 -24.90 -5.40 0.06
CA VAL A 337 -26.16 -5.32 -0.71
C VAL A 337 -25.98 -4.45 -1.95
N ILE A 338 -25.37 -3.26 -1.81
CA ILE A 338 -25.06 -2.39 -2.95
C ILE A 338 -24.16 -3.10 -3.96
N SER A 339 -23.13 -3.82 -3.50
CA SER A 339 -22.23 -4.58 -4.37
C SER A 339 -22.95 -5.72 -5.11
N LEU A 340 -23.92 -6.37 -4.47
CA LEU A 340 -24.74 -7.43 -5.08
C LEU A 340 -25.72 -6.87 -6.11
N ILE A 341 -26.39 -5.76 -5.80
CA ILE A 341 -27.26 -5.04 -6.74
C ILE A 341 -26.43 -4.56 -7.94
N ALA A 342 -25.26 -3.96 -7.70
CA ALA A 342 -24.35 -3.50 -8.74
C ALA A 342 -23.84 -4.63 -9.64
N LYS A 343 -23.73 -5.86 -9.11
CA LYS A 343 -23.32 -7.03 -9.91
C LYS A 343 -24.45 -7.57 -10.78
N ASN A 344 -25.70 -7.45 -10.32
CA ASN A 344 -26.88 -7.98 -11.01
C ASN A 344 -27.50 -7.01 -12.01
N MET A 345 -27.11 -5.73 -11.97
CA MET A 345 -27.45 -4.77 -13.02
C MET A 345 -26.44 -4.92 -14.16
N GLU A 346 -26.85 -5.47 -15.31
CA GLU A 346 -26.06 -5.49 -16.54
C GLU A 346 -25.90 -4.08 -17.10
N TYR A 347 -25.03 -3.27 -16.51
CA TYR A 347 -24.44 -2.13 -17.22
C TYR A 347 -23.19 -2.61 -17.95
N SER A 348 -23.03 -2.20 -19.21
CA SER A 348 -21.88 -2.56 -20.02
C SER A 348 -20.61 -2.09 -19.29
N ALA A 349 -19.54 -2.90 -19.27
CA ALA A 349 -18.29 -2.57 -18.56
C ALA A 349 -17.60 -1.26 -19.03
N LYS A 350 -18.19 -0.58 -20.03
CA LYS A 350 -17.78 0.72 -20.58
C LYS A 350 -18.59 1.91 -20.04
N ASP A 351 -19.72 1.68 -19.38
CA ASP A 351 -20.61 2.73 -18.89
C ASP A 351 -20.36 3.00 -17.39
N THR A 352 -20.47 4.26 -16.98
CA THR A 352 -20.37 4.64 -15.56
C THR A 352 -21.49 3.97 -14.75
N PRO A 353 -21.22 3.52 -13.52
CA PRO A 353 -22.26 2.98 -12.66
C PRO A 353 -23.40 4.01 -12.49
N PRO A 354 -24.66 3.56 -12.45
CA PRO A 354 -25.79 4.47 -12.36
C PRO A 354 -25.68 5.34 -11.10
N THR A 355 -26.06 6.61 -11.23
CA THR A 355 -25.93 7.63 -10.18
C THR A 355 -26.52 7.17 -8.85
N SER A 356 -27.58 6.37 -8.87
CA SER A 356 -28.21 5.78 -7.68
C SER A 356 -27.27 4.88 -6.88
N ILE A 357 -26.49 4.02 -7.54
CA ILE A 357 -25.48 3.15 -6.88
C ILE A 357 -24.35 3.99 -6.32
N VAL A 358 -23.91 5.00 -7.07
CA VAL A 358 -22.82 5.88 -6.64
C VAL A 358 -23.21 6.67 -5.40
N VAL A 359 -24.39 7.28 -5.39
CA VAL A 359 -24.93 8.02 -4.24
C VAL A 359 -25.14 7.08 -3.04
N ALA A 360 -25.70 5.89 -3.24
CA ALA A 360 -25.87 4.90 -2.17
C ALA A 360 -24.53 4.47 -1.56
N SER A 361 -23.51 4.23 -2.40
CA SER A 361 -22.17 3.84 -1.98
C SER A 361 -21.48 4.97 -1.19
N LEU A 362 -21.57 6.21 -1.68
CA LEU A 362 -21.01 7.39 -1.02
C LEU A 362 -21.69 7.66 0.33
N THR A 363 -23.01 7.48 0.40
CA THR A 363 -23.78 7.70 1.62
C THR A 363 -23.44 6.65 2.68
N ALA A 364 -23.41 5.37 2.30
CA ALA A 364 -23.02 4.28 3.20
C ALA A 364 -21.57 4.46 3.71
N PHE A 365 -20.66 4.86 2.83
CA PHE A 365 -19.27 5.12 3.17
C PHE A 365 -19.08 6.35 4.06
N ALA A 366 -19.84 7.42 3.84
CA ALA A 366 -19.81 8.60 4.70
C ALA A 366 -20.32 8.30 6.12
N ILE A 367 -21.43 7.55 6.24
CA ILE A 367 -22.03 7.16 7.53
C ILE A 367 -21.07 6.29 8.34
N LEU A 368 -20.26 5.45 7.67
CA LEU A 368 -19.24 4.61 8.31
C LEU A 368 -18.23 5.43 9.14
N GLY A 369 -18.03 6.72 8.85
CA GLY A 369 -17.13 7.60 9.59
C GLY A 369 -17.50 7.75 11.08
N ALA A 370 -18.79 7.72 11.41
CA ALA A 370 -19.27 7.89 12.79
C ALA A 370 -18.92 6.72 13.72
N PRO A 371 -19.23 5.45 13.40
CA PRO A 371 -18.83 4.33 14.24
C PRO A 371 -17.30 4.11 14.26
N LEU A 372 -16.59 4.51 13.20
CA LEU A 372 -15.12 4.51 13.19
C LEU A 372 -14.53 5.53 14.17
N ALA A 373 -15.14 6.71 14.32
CA ALA A 373 -14.76 7.67 15.36
C ALA A 373 -14.96 7.07 16.76
N VAL A 374 -16.10 6.43 17.01
CA VAL A 374 -16.42 5.83 18.31
C VAL A 374 -15.46 4.71 18.68
N SER A 375 -15.16 3.84 17.71
CA SER A 375 -14.23 2.72 17.89
C SER A 375 -12.83 3.22 18.25
N ARG A 376 -12.35 4.29 17.61
CA ARG A 376 -11.03 4.87 17.92
C ARG A 376 -10.99 5.62 19.25
N SER A 377 -12.09 6.28 19.64
CA SER A 377 -12.16 7.07 20.87
C SER A 377 -12.38 6.23 22.13
N LEU A 378 -13.01 5.06 22.04
CA LEU A 378 -13.36 4.23 23.20
C LEU A 378 -12.46 2.99 23.39
N SER A 379 -11.63 2.64 22.40
CA SER A 379 -10.64 1.54 22.51
C SER A 379 -9.33 1.95 23.20
N GLY A 380 -9.22 3.17 23.74
CA GLY A 380 -8.09 3.56 24.60
C GLY A 380 -8.14 2.86 25.97
N PRO A 381 -6.99 2.65 26.64
CA PRO A 381 -6.94 1.98 27.94
C PRO A 381 -7.82 2.73 28.95
N LYS A 382 -8.79 2.01 29.54
CA LYS A 382 -9.58 2.53 30.66
C LYS A 382 -8.61 2.86 31.79
N LYS A 383 -8.47 4.15 32.13
CA LYS A 383 -7.89 4.53 33.42
C LYS A 383 -8.77 3.90 34.50
N SER A 384 -8.24 2.86 35.15
CA SER A 384 -8.75 2.39 36.43
C SER A 384 -8.75 3.58 37.38
N LYS A 385 -9.92 4.14 37.66
CA LYS A 385 -10.07 5.02 38.82
C LYS A 385 -10.07 4.11 40.03
N SER A 386 -8.96 4.10 40.76
CA SER A 386 -8.96 3.63 42.14
C SER A 386 -9.89 4.54 42.95
N HIS A 387 -11.02 3.99 43.38
CA HIS A 387 -11.68 4.37 44.62
C HIS A 387 -12.16 3.10 45.29
#